data_AF-A0A8T6QK92-F1
#
_entry.id   AF-A0A8T6QK92-F1
#
_cell.length_a   1.000
_cell.length_b   1.000
_cell.length_c   1.000
_cell.angle_alpha   90.00
_cell.angle_beta   90.00
_cell.angle_gamma   90.00
#
_symmetry.space_group_name_H-M   'P 1'
#
loop_
_entity.id
_entity.type
_entity.pdbx_description
1 polymer ?
#
loop_
_entity_poly.entity_id
_entity_poly.type
_entity_poly.pdbx_seq_one_letter_code
_entity_poly.pdbx_strand_id
1 'polypeptide(L)' 'EYMLQSQINPQLAGHGGRVSLMEITEDGYAILQFGGGCNGCSMVDVTLKEGIEKQLLNEFPELKGVRDLTEHQRGEHSYY' A
#
# COMPACT_ATOMS: atom_id res chain seq x y z
N GLU A 1 -4.73 -2.11 12.22
CA GLU A 1 -4.28 -3.46 11.78
C GLU A 1 -5.41 -4.41 11.36
N TYR A 2 -6.52 -4.54 12.10
CA TYR A 2 -7.62 -5.48 11.77
C TYR A 2 -8.20 -5.32 10.35
N MET A 3 -8.45 -4.08 9.90
CA MET A 3 -8.97 -3.79 8.55
C MET A 3 -8.06 -4.36 7.45
N LEU A 4 -6.74 -4.18 7.56
CA LEU A 4 -5.79 -4.65 6.56
C LEU A 4 -5.83 -6.18 6.43
N GLN A 5 -5.95 -6.89 7.54
CA GLN A 5 -6.00 -8.35 7.52
C GLN A 5 -7.36 -8.90 7.05
N SER A 6 -8.47 -8.25 7.43
CA SER A 6 -9.81 -8.77 7.16
C SER A 6 -10.41 -8.29 5.84
N GLN A 7 -10.02 -7.12 5.34
CA GLN A 7 -10.59 -6.53 4.12
C GLN A 7 -9.55 -6.51 2.99
N ILE A 8 -8.33 -6.04 3.27
CA ILE A 8 -7.34 -5.76 2.22
C ILE A 8 -6.55 -7.02 1.82
N ASN A 9 -6.03 -7.76 2.80
CA ASN A 9 -5.26 -8.98 2.58
C ASN A 9 -6.00 -10.09 1.82
N PRO A 10 -7.29 -10.38 2.02
CA PRO A 10 -7.98 -11.37 1.18
C PRO A 10 -8.09 -10.93 -0.28
N GLN A 11 -8.27 -9.63 -0.56
CA GLN A 11 -8.26 -9.09 -1.92
C GLN A 11 -6.87 -9.23 -2.55
N LEU A 12 -5.82 -8.87 -1.81
CA LEU A 12 -4.43 -9.00 -2.23
C LEU A 12 -3.98 -10.46 -2.39
N ALA A 13 -4.42 -11.36 -1.50
CA ALA A 13 -4.03 -12.76 -1.50
C ALA A 13 -4.48 -13.49 -2.76
N GLY A 14 -5.61 -13.08 -3.35
CA GLY A 14 -6.05 -13.55 -4.68
C GLY A 14 -5.06 -13.23 -5.81
N HIS A 15 -4.23 -12.19 -5.62
CA HIS A 15 -3.15 -11.79 -6.52
C HIS A 15 -1.75 -12.20 -6.00
N GLY A 16 -1.69 -13.01 -4.94
CA GLY A 16 -0.45 -13.46 -4.31
C GLY A 16 0.22 -12.41 -3.41
N GLY A 17 -0.44 -11.27 -3.16
CA GLY A 17 0.05 -10.19 -2.32
C GLY A 17 -0.51 -10.18 -0.91
N ARG A 18 0.08 -9.32 -0.08
CA ARG A 18 -0.31 -8.98 1.29
C ARG A 18 0.19 -7.58 1.60
N VAL A 19 -0.44 -6.95 2.58
CA VAL A 19 -0.05 -5.64 3.10
C VAL A 19 -0.01 -5.71 4.62
N SER A 20 0.89 -4.92 5.22
CA SER A 20 1.04 -4.79 6.66
C SER A 20 1.19 -3.31 7.03
N LEU A 21 0.53 -2.86 8.10
CA LEU A 21 0.74 -1.52 8.64
C LEU A 21 2.06 -1.53 9.41
N MET A 22 2.93 -0.58 9.07
CA MET A 22 4.23 -0.45 9.72
C MET A 22 4.17 0.65 10.78
N GLU A 23 3.71 1.83 10.39
CA GLU A 23 3.55 2.96 11.29
C GLU A 23 2.57 3.99 10.70
N ILE A 24 2.10 4.91 11.54
CA ILE A 24 1.35 6.09 11.12
C ILE A 24 2.18 7.30 11.52
N THR A 25 2.55 8.12 10.53
CA THR A 25 3.30 9.36 10.76
C THR A 25 2.43 10.42 11.41
N GLU A 26 3.06 11.32 12.18
CA GLU A 26 2.38 12.45 12.82
C GLU A 26 1.75 13.43 11.82
N ASP A 27 2.23 13.42 10.57
CA ASP A 27 1.66 14.16 9.44
C ASP A 27 0.31 13.62 8.95
N GLY A 28 -0.11 12.44 9.45
CA GLY A 28 -1.34 11.76 9.06
C GLY A 28 -1.16 10.79 7.89
N TYR A 29 0.05 10.31 7.60
CA TYR A 29 0.25 9.28 6.57
C TYR A 29 0.40 7.89 7.19
N ALA A 30 -0.35 6.92 6.68
CA ALA A 30 -0.17 5.51 7.03
C ALA A 30 0.93 4.89 6.16
N ILE A 31 1.99 4.40 6.80
CA ILE A 31 3.07 3.67 6.14
C ILE A 31 2.69 2.19 6.10
N LEU A 32 2.48 1.67 4.90
CA LEU A 32 2.16 0.28 4.64
C LEU A 32 3.33 -0.41 3.98
N GLN A 33 3.63 -1.64 4.38
CA GLN A 33 4.55 -2.51 3.68
C GLN A 33 3.73 -3.50 2.84
N PHE A 34 3.89 -3.41 1.53
CA PHE A 34 3.34 -4.39 0.60
C PHE A 34 4.34 -5.53 0.46
N GLY A 35 3.84 -6.77 0.35
CA GLY A 35 4.68 -7.95 0.18
C GLY A 35 3.94 -9.04 -0.57
N GLY A 36 4.64 -9.82 -1.39
CA GLY A 36 4.00 -10.83 -2.24
C GLY A 36 3.23 -10.22 -3.42
N GLY A 37 3.08 -11.02 -4.49
CA GLY A 37 2.49 -10.59 -5.76
C GLY A 37 3.54 -9.86 -6.59
N CYS A 38 4.15 -10.56 -7.55
CA CYS A 38 5.17 -10.10 -8.50
C CYS A 38 6.08 -8.94 -8.04
N ASN A 39 7.25 -9.29 -7.47
CA ASN A 39 8.42 -8.41 -7.30
C ASN A 39 8.94 -7.86 -8.65
N GLY A 40 8.16 -7.07 -9.39
CA GLY A 40 8.58 -6.47 -10.66
C GLY A 40 7.52 -6.30 -11.76
N CYS A 41 6.21 -6.43 -11.49
CA CYS A 41 5.18 -6.11 -12.49
C CYS A 41 4.54 -4.74 -12.20
N SER A 42 5.29 -3.68 -12.52
CA SER A 42 5.03 -2.25 -12.25
C SER A 42 3.63 -1.69 -12.61
N MET A 43 2.79 -2.43 -13.34
CA MET A 43 1.43 -1.99 -13.70
C MET A 43 0.34 -2.47 -12.73
N VAL A 44 0.54 -3.61 -12.04
CA VAL A 44 -0.49 -4.16 -11.13
C VAL A 44 -0.46 -3.42 -9.79
N ASP A 45 0.72 -3.00 -9.35
CA ASP A 45 0.93 -2.31 -8.07
C ASP A 45 0.17 -0.98 -7.93
N VAL A 46 0.06 -0.19 -9.00
CA VAL A 46 -0.55 1.16 -8.94
C VAL A 46 -2.06 1.08 -8.66
N THR A 47 -2.78 0.28 -9.45
CA THR A 47 -4.24 0.14 -9.32
C THR A 47 -4.67 -0.38 -7.95
N LEU A 48 -3.86 -1.28 -7.38
CA LEU A 48 -4.13 -1.93 -6.12
C LEU A 48 -3.80 -1.00 -4.94
N LYS A 49 -2.69 -0.27 -5.02
CA LYS A 49 -2.35 0.81 -4.07
C LYS A 49 -3.44 1.88 -4.03
N GLU A 50 -3.93 2.34 -5.18
CA GLU A 50 -5.01 3.35 -5.24
C GLU A 50 -6.31 2.86 -4.60
N GLY A 51 -6.68 1.59 -4.81
CA GLY A 51 -7.88 1.01 -4.19
C GLY A 51 -7.78 0.98 -2.66
N ILE A 52 -6.61 0.58 -2.15
CA ILE A 52 -6.32 0.49 -0.71
C ILE A 52 -6.28 1.87 -0.08
N GLU A 53 -5.65 2.85 -0.74
CA GLU A 53 -5.62 4.24 -0.29
C GLU A 53 -7.02 4.81 -0.18
N LYS A 54 -7.87 4.65 -1.21
CA LYS A 54 -9.26 5.12 -1.16
C LYS A 54 -10.06 4.47 -0.03
N GLN A 55 -9.88 3.18 0.19
CA GLN A 55 -10.55 2.48 1.30
C GLN A 55 -10.09 3.02 2.66
N LEU A 56 -8.79 3.21 2.86
CA LEU A 56 -8.24 3.76 4.09
C LEU A 56 -8.67 5.21 4.34
N LEU A 57 -8.67 6.06 3.31
CA LEU A 57 -9.14 7.44 3.43
C LEU A 57 -10.65 7.53 3.73
N ASN A 58 -11.43 6.58 3.22
CA ASN A 58 -12.87 6.52 3.49
C ASN A 58 -13.18 6.04 4.92
N GLU A 59 -12.40 5.08 5.42
CA GLU A 59 -12.59 4.53 6.77
C GLU A 59 -11.92 5.40 7.86
N PHE A 60 -10.83 6.09 7.50
CA PHE A 60 -10.05 6.97 8.37
C PHE A 60 -9.81 8.32 7.67
N PRO A 61 -10.78 9.26 7.76
CA PRO A 61 -10.67 10.59 7.13
C PRO A 61 -9.60 11.49 7.79
N GLU A 62 -9.07 11.09 8.95
CA GLU A 62 -7.93 11.74 9.60
C GLU A 62 -6.59 11.46 8.89
N LEU A 63 -6.52 10.41 8.08
CA LEU A 63 -5.35 10.12 7.26
C LEU A 63 -5.34 11.05 6.05
N LYS A 64 -4.17 11.63 5.76
CA LYS A 64 -3.92 12.40 4.53
C LYS A 64 -3.63 11.51 3.32
N GLY A 65 -3.22 10.26 3.55
CA GLY A 65 -2.90 9.32 2.48
C GLY A 65 -2.12 8.10 2.96
N VAL A 66 -1.77 7.26 2.00
CA VAL A 66 -1.05 6.00 2.24
C VAL A 66 0.30 6.04 1.54
N ARG A 67 1.37 5.73 2.27
CA ARG A 67 2.71 5.59 1.71
C ARG A 67 3.13 4.14 1.77
N ASP A 68 3.83 3.72 0.72
CA ASP A 68 4.40 2.39 0.67
C ASP A 68 5.83 2.46 1.24
N LEU A 69 6.15 1.56 2.17
CA LEU A 69 7.49 1.44 2.73
C LEU A 69 8.47 0.91 1.66
N THR A 70 7.96 0.23 0.65
CA THR A 70 8.72 -0.23 -0.53
C THR A 70 8.99 0.89 -1.54
N GLU A 71 8.66 2.16 -1.26
CA GLU A 71 9.09 3.29 -2.08
C GLU A 71 10.63 3.34 -2.16
N HIS A 72 11.11 2.74 -3.25
CA HIS A 72 11.96 3.39 -4.23
C HIS A 72 12.46 4.73 -3.73
N GLN A 73 13.69 4.73 -3.21
CA GLN A 73 14.57 5.86 -3.41
C GLN A 73 14.43 6.23 -4.90
N ARG A 74 13.72 7.32 -5.20
CA ARG A 74 13.90 8.08 -6.44
C ARG A 74 15.30 8.72 -6.36
N GLY A 75 16.32 7.89 -6.28
CA GLY A 75 17.69 8.19 -6.62
C GLY A 75 17.91 7.61 -8.01
N GLU A 76 17.88 8.48 -9.02
CA GLU A 76 18.58 8.32 -10.30
C GLU A 76 18.54 6.94 -11.01
N HIS A 77 17.37 6.30 -11.23
CA HIS A 77 17.22 5.41 -12.41
C HIS A 77 15.76 5.06 -12.72
N SER A 78 14.92 6.05 -13.03
CA SER A 78 13.70 5.78 -13.81
C SER A 78 14.09 5.65 -15.27
N TYR A 79 14.19 4.43 -15.79
CA TYR A 79 14.13 4.19 -17.23
C TYR A 79 13.03 3.18 -17.54
N TYR A 80 12.10 3.66 -18.39
CA TYR A 80 11.20 2.98 -19.31
C TYR A 80 10.85 1.51 -19.06
#